data_AF-A0A090E256-F1
#
_entry.id   AF-A0A090E256-F1
#
_cell.length_a   1.000
_cell.length_b   1.000
_cell.length_c   1.000
_cell.angle_alpha   90.00
_cell.angle_beta   90.00
_cell.angle_gamma   90.00
#
_symmetry.space_group_name_H-M   'P 1'
#
loop_
_entity.id
_entity.type
_entity.pdbx_description
1 polymer ?
#
loop_
_entity_poly.entity_id
_entity_poly.type
_entity_poly.pdbx_seq_one_letter_code
_entity_poly.pdbx_strand_id
1 'polypeptide(L)'
;MSEDVKAEFGKIRSFLWPVHNYELKKLLPMFIIFFFISFNYTVLRDTKDTLIVTSSGAESIPFLKFWGVVPCAILFMLIYAKLSNVLSKEKLFYVTITPFLVFFGLFALVLYPYRDVLHPNESMDWLQAHLPQGMSGLVACFRNWTYSLFYILSELWGSAVLSLMFWGFANDIMRVTEAKRFYTLLGLGANVALLFSGQAIAYFSDIRKYLPPDVDAWQISLNYLMSMVVIAGIGVIATYWWMQRNVLTDKRYFDPENMEKKTKKPKAKLSIMESFAYLAKSNYILCIALLVIAYGICINLVEVTWKGELKKQYPNPNDYSTFMGRFSQMTGFVTIIMMFIGGWIIRKKGWGFAAAITPTVLLLTGIGFFSFVIFSDSLQHYITMLGTTPLFLAVMFGTAQNIMSKSSKYSLFDPTKEMSYIPLDQEAKVKGKAAIDVVGARLGKSGGSLIQQILLVGFGSLAAITPYIAICMIATIIVWLFAVKSLNKQFVELTGEKAQTGAQEAQPAKA
;
A
#
# COMPACT_ATOMS: atom_id res chain seq x y z
N MET A 1 -39.38 -20.07 14.03
CA MET A 1 -39.77 -18.66 14.32
C MET A 1 -38.61 -17.78 13.90
N SER A 2 -38.69 -17.20 12.71
CA SER A 2 -37.75 -16.20 12.22
C SER A 2 -38.08 -14.89 12.91
N GLU A 3 -37.29 -14.50 13.91
CA GLU A 3 -37.35 -13.13 14.42
C GLU A 3 -37.03 -12.18 13.25
N ASP A 4 -38.00 -11.32 12.92
CA ASP A 4 -37.79 -10.17 12.06
C ASP A 4 -36.70 -9.29 12.71
N VAL A 5 -35.47 -9.46 12.25
CA VAL A 5 -34.37 -8.55 12.60
C VAL A 5 -34.73 -7.20 11.99
N LYS A 6 -35.41 -6.35 12.78
CA LYS A 6 -35.68 -4.95 12.44
C LYS A 6 -34.37 -4.34 11.98
N ALA A 7 -34.34 -3.86 10.72
CA ALA A 7 -33.17 -3.20 10.18
C ALA A 7 -32.84 -1.98 11.07
N GLU A 8 -31.68 -2.04 11.74
CA GLU A 8 -31.22 -1.04 12.73
C GLU A 8 -31.16 0.39 12.15
N PHE A 9 -31.03 0.51 10.83
CA PHE A 9 -31.03 1.76 10.09
C PHE A 9 -31.86 1.63 8.80
N GLY A 10 -32.48 2.74 8.35
CA GLY A 10 -33.12 2.80 7.03
C GLY A 10 -32.11 2.56 5.88
N LYS A 11 -32.59 2.13 4.70
CA LYS A 11 -31.74 1.65 3.57
C LYS A 11 -30.59 2.59 3.17
N ILE A 12 -30.81 3.90 3.20
CA ILE A 12 -29.77 4.90 2.84
C ILE A 12 -28.75 5.04 3.97
N ARG A 13 -29.23 5.11 5.22
CA ARG A 13 -28.38 5.26 6.41
C ARG A 13 -27.57 3.98 6.68
N SER A 14 -28.14 2.80 6.47
CA SER A 14 -27.41 1.54 6.58
C SER A 14 -26.29 1.39 5.54
N PHE A 15 -26.42 2.06 4.40
CA PHE A 15 -25.43 2.01 3.32
C PHE A 15 -24.35 3.09 3.44
N LEU A 16 -24.72 4.35 3.68
CA LEU A 16 -23.78 5.48 3.67
C LEU A 16 -23.20 5.83 5.05
N TRP A 17 -24.00 5.72 6.11
CA TRP A 17 -23.60 6.17 7.46
C TRP A 17 -24.28 5.36 8.57
N PRO A 18 -23.91 4.07 8.72
CA PRO A 18 -24.50 3.17 9.71
C PRO A 18 -23.92 3.45 11.11
N VAL A 19 -24.08 4.67 11.62
CA VAL A 19 -23.48 5.14 12.88
C VAL A 19 -24.54 5.84 13.73
N HIS A 20 -24.55 5.52 15.03
CA HIS A 20 -25.39 6.19 16.02
C HIS A 20 -24.74 7.48 16.51
N ASN A 21 -25.54 8.48 16.91
CA ASN A 21 -24.99 9.79 17.30
C ASN A 21 -24.04 9.70 18.51
N TYR A 22 -24.32 8.79 19.46
CA TYR A 22 -23.43 8.61 20.60
C TYR A 22 -22.07 8.03 20.18
N GLU A 23 -22.02 7.19 19.15
CA GLU A 23 -20.79 6.56 18.63
C GLU A 23 -19.82 7.59 18.00
N LEU A 24 -20.31 8.77 17.60
CA LEU A 24 -19.49 9.82 16.97
C LEU A 24 -18.35 10.30 17.84
N LYS A 25 -18.54 10.34 19.17
CA LYS A 25 -17.50 10.75 20.14
C LYS A 25 -16.25 9.85 20.05
N LYS A 26 -16.40 8.61 19.56
CA LYS A 26 -15.32 7.64 19.35
C LYS A 26 -14.90 7.53 17.88
N LEU A 27 -15.87 7.50 16.97
CA LEU A 27 -15.60 7.29 15.55
C LEU A 27 -14.89 8.47 14.90
N LEU A 28 -15.32 9.70 15.17
CA LEU A 28 -14.77 10.90 14.51
C LEU A 28 -13.27 11.11 14.84
N PRO A 29 -12.82 11.03 16.12
CA PRO A 29 -11.40 11.07 16.44
C PRO A 29 -10.59 9.95 15.77
N MET A 30 -11.10 8.73 15.70
CA MET A 30 -10.42 7.64 14.99
C MET A 30 -10.32 7.91 13.49
N PHE A 31 -11.38 8.45 12.89
CA PHE A 31 -11.37 8.86 11.50
C PHE A 31 -10.32 9.94 11.25
N ILE A 32 -10.22 10.95 12.13
CA ILE A 32 -9.21 12.01 12.04
C ILE A 32 -7.79 11.44 12.16
N ILE A 33 -7.53 10.58 13.14
CA ILE A 33 -6.24 9.91 13.30
C ILE A 33 -5.90 9.12 12.03
N PHE A 34 -6.84 8.31 11.53
CA PHE A 34 -6.60 7.50 10.34
C PHE A 34 -6.38 8.35 9.09
N PHE A 35 -7.13 9.43 8.95
CA PHE A 35 -6.99 10.40 7.89
C PHE A 35 -5.59 11.00 7.88
N PHE A 36 -5.11 11.54 9.01
CA PHE A 36 -3.76 12.13 9.07
C PHE A 36 -2.64 11.10 8.87
N ILE A 37 -2.78 9.89 9.40
CA ILE A 37 -1.81 8.81 9.17
C ILE A 37 -1.77 8.43 7.67
N SER A 38 -2.92 8.34 7.02
CA SER A 38 -3.05 8.00 5.59
C SER A 38 -2.61 9.16 4.68
N PHE A 39 -2.85 10.40 5.10
CA PHE A 39 -2.37 11.61 4.45
C PHE A 39 -0.84 11.63 4.45
N ASN A 40 -0.22 11.47 5.63
CA ASN A 40 1.24 11.38 5.75
C ASN A 40 1.80 10.22 4.96
N TYR A 41 1.16 9.05 5.00
CA TYR A 41 1.59 7.90 4.22
C TYR A 41 1.68 8.22 2.73
N THR A 42 0.71 8.95 2.18
CA THR A 42 0.71 9.34 0.77
C THR A 42 1.80 10.37 0.48
N VAL A 43 1.89 11.45 1.27
CA VAL A 43 2.93 12.48 1.11
C VAL A 43 4.33 11.87 1.14
N LEU A 44 4.61 11.02 2.14
CA LEU A 44 5.89 10.34 2.29
C LEU A 44 6.17 9.36 1.15
N ARG A 45 5.17 8.60 0.70
CA ARG A 45 5.30 7.68 -0.43
C ARG A 45 5.65 8.40 -1.72
N ASP A 46 4.99 9.50 -2.03
CA ASP A 46 5.22 10.20 -3.29
C ASP A 46 6.52 11.02 -3.23
N THR A 47 6.85 11.58 -2.06
CA THR A 47 8.12 12.31 -1.84
C THR A 47 9.33 11.40 -1.91
N LYS A 48 9.29 10.22 -1.27
CA LYS A 48 10.44 9.29 -1.30
C LYS A 48 10.73 8.77 -2.70
N ASP A 49 9.67 8.53 -3.48
CA ASP A 49 9.79 8.08 -4.86
C ASP A 49 10.38 9.20 -5.72
N THR A 50 9.90 10.45 -5.52
CA THR A 50 10.47 11.63 -6.19
C THR A 50 11.96 11.75 -5.90
N LEU A 51 12.36 11.73 -4.62
CA LEU A 51 13.76 11.86 -4.21
C LEU A 51 14.65 10.77 -4.86
N ILE A 52 14.33 9.50 -4.63
CA ILE A 52 15.16 8.39 -5.09
C ILE A 52 15.18 8.26 -6.60
N VAL A 53 14.04 8.39 -7.28
CA VAL A 53 13.99 8.16 -8.72
C VAL A 53 14.73 9.26 -9.46
N THR A 54 14.53 10.52 -9.07
CA THR A 54 15.19 11.66 -9.75
C THR A 54 16.69 11.69 -9.47
N SER A 55 17.15 11.41 -8.24
CA SER A 55 18.58 11.43 -7.88
C SER A 55 19.33 10.14 -8.25
N SER A 56 18.73 8.98 -8.00
CA SER A 56 19.42 7.67 -7.96
C SER A 56 18.88 6.69 -9.01
N GLY A 57 17.83 7.05 -9.75
CA GLY A 57 17.22 6.15 -10.73
C GLY A 57 16.23 5.16 -10.13
N ALA A 58 15.34 4.63 -10.97
CA ALA A 58 14.33 3.67 -10.55
C ALA A 58 14.95 2.31 -10.20
N GLU A 59 16.10 1.99 -10.80
CA GLU A 59 16.94 0.83 -10.54
C GLU A 59 17.48 0.76 -9.10
N SER A 60 17.46 1.86 -8.35
CA SER A 60 17.80 1.88 -6.92
C SER A 60 16.69 1.29 -6.03
N ILE A 61 15.42 1.35 -6.47
CA ILE A 61 14.26 0.91 -5.66
C ILE A 61 14.35 -0.57 -5.28
N PRO A 62 14.67 -1.50 -6.19
CA PRO A 62 14.82 -2.92 -5.85
C PRO A 62 15.83 -3.16 -4.72
N PHE A 63 17.00 -2.52 -4.79
CA PHE A 63 18.04 -2.64 -3.77
C PHE A 63 17.58 -2.04 -2.43
N LEU A 64 16.97 -0.85 -2.43
CA LEU A 64 16.45 -0.23 -1.20
C LEU A 64 15.38 -1.08 -0.52
N LYS A 65 14.45 -1.65 -1.28
CA LYS A 65 13.38 -2.47 -0.72
C LYS A 65 13.94 -3.73 -0.06
N PHE A 66 14.88 -4.40 -0.72
CA PHE A 66 15.42 -5.66 -0.22
C PHE A 66 16.47 -5.47 0.89
N TRP A 67 17.47 -4.61 0.67
CA TRP A 67 18.60 -4.42 1.60
C TRP A 67 18.39 -3.31 2.64
N GLY A 68 17.52 -2.32 2.35
CA GLY A 68 17.21 -1.26 3.30
C GLY A 68 15.96 -1.57 4.12
N VAL A 69 14.81 -1.66 3.46
CA VAL A 69 13.50 -1.70 4.12
C VAL A 69 13.30 -3.00 4.92
N VAL A 70 13.64 -4.16 4.37
CA VAL A 70 13.42 -5.45 5.06
C VAL A 70 14.26 -5.55 6.35
N PRO A 71 15.59 -5.33 6.34
CA PRO A 71 16.38 -5.37 7.58
C PRO A 71 15.94 -4.33 8.60
N CYS A 72 15.68 -3.09 8.18
CA CYS A 72 15.22 -2.04 9.09
C CYS A 72 13.82 -2.34 9.65
N ALA A 73 12.94 -3.00 8.90
CA ALA A 73 11.65 -3.45 9.41
C ALA A 73 11.79 -4.54 10.47
N ILE A 74 12.72 -5.49 10.28
CA ILE A 74 13.02 -6.53 11.29
C ILE A 74 13.56 -5.86 12.55
N LEU A 75 14.54 -4.96 12.41
CA LEU A 75 15.09 -4.21 13.53
C LEU A 75 14.02 -3.41 14.28
N PHE A 76 13.17 -2.69 13.55
CA PHE A 76 12.04 -1.95 14.11
C PHE A 76 11.11 -2.87 14.90
N MET A 77 10.75 -4.04 14.36
CA MET A 77 9.88 -5.00 15.03
C MET A 77 10.49 -5.56 16.32
N LEU A 78 11.81 -5.82 16.34
CA LEU A 78 12.51 -6.26 17.55
C LEU A 78 12.52 -5.18 18.64
N ILE A 79 12.82 -3.93 18.26
CA ILE A 79 12.79 -2.78 19.17
C ILE A 79 11.38 -2.57 19.70
N TYR A 80 10.37 -2.54 18.81
CA TYR A 80 8.97 -2.36 19.17
C TYR A 80 8.49 -3.47 20.11
N ALA A 81 8.83 -4.73 19.84
CA ALA A 81 8.47 -5.85 20.71
C ALA A 81 9.04 -5.67 22.12
N LYS A 82 10.32 -5.30 22.23
CA LYS A 82 10.98 -5.03 23.52
C LYS A 82 10.31 -3.86 24.26
N LEU A 83 10.08 -2.74 23.58
CA LEU A 83 9.41 -1.57 24.16
C LEU A 83 7.97 -1.88 24.57
N SER A 84 7.26 -2.70 23.82
CA SER A 84 5.87 -3.07 24.10
C SER A 84 5.68 -3.93 25.36
N ASN A 85 6.76 -4.49 25.89
CA ASN A 85 6.75 -5.23 27.15
C ASN A 85 7.09 -4.34 28.37
N VAL A 86 7.65 -3.15 28.13
CA VAL A 86 8.13 -2.24 29.19
C VAL A 86 7.24 -0.99 29.31
N LEU A 87 6.69 -0.51 28.19
CA LEU A 87 5.89 0.71 28.13
C LEU A 87 4.38 0.40 28.14
N SER A 88 3.59 1.31 28.72
CA SER A 88 2.13 1.29 28.54
C SER A 88 1.76 1.55 27.08
N LYS A 89 0.56 1.13 26.65
CA LYS A 89 0.09 1.31 25.25
C LYS A 89 0.15 2.77 24.79
N GLU A 90 -0.26 3.69 25.67
CA GLU A 90 -0.20 5.12 25.40
C GLU A 90 1.25 5.61 25.21
N LYS A 91 2.16 5.27 26.14
CA LYS A 91 3.58 5.65 26.04
C LYS A 91 4.24 5.01 24.82
N LEU A 92 3.92 3.76 24.52
CA LEU A 92 4.42 3.05 23.35
C LEU A 92 4.00 3.75 22.06
N PHE A 93 2.76 4.24 21.98
CA PHE A 93 2.29 5.00 20.83
C PHE A 93 3.13 6.27 20.61
N TYR A 94 3.30 7.10 21.65
CA TYR A 94 4.10 8.33 21.54
C TYR A 94 5.57 8.06 21.22
N VAL A 95 6.22 7.13 21.93
CA VAL A 95 7.63 6.79 21.71
C VAL A 95 7.87 6.22 20.31
N THR A 96 6.87 5.58 19.70
CA THR A 96 6.99 5.01 18.35
C THR A 96 6.82 6.08 17.27
N ILE A 97 5.86 7.01 17.39
CA ILE A 97 5.58 8.00 16.33
C ILE A 97 6.56 9.18 16.34
N THR A 98 7.01 9.63 17.51
CA THR A 98 7.86 10.82 17.65
C THR A 98 9.17 10.75 16.84
N PRO A 99 9.94 9.64 16.84
CA PRO A 99 11.16 9.53 16.03
C PRO A 99 10.94 9.73 14.53
N PHE A 100 9.81 9.27 13.98
CA PHE A 100 9.47 9.51 12.58
C PHE A 100 9.25 11.00 12.30
N LEU A 101 8.48 11.68 13.14
CA LEU A 101 8.18 13.11 12.95
C LEU A 101 9.43 13.98 13.10
N VAL A 102 10.27 13.67 14.09
CA VAL A 102 11.56 14.34 14.29
C VAL A 102 12.45 14.14 13.06
N PHE A 103 12.57 12.90 12.57
CA PHE A 103 13.36 12.62 11.38
C PHE A 103 12.86 13.40 10.15
N PHE A 104 11.56 13.38 9.85
CA PHE A 104 11.04 14.06 8.65
C PHE A 104 11.18 15.58 8.75
N GLY A 105 11.04 16.16 9.95
CA GLY A 105 11.35 17.57 10.19
C GLY A 105 12.84 17.89 9.98
N LEU A 106 13.73 17.10 10.60
CA LEU A 106 15.18 17.25 10.44
C LEU A 106 15.65 17.00 9.01
N PHE A 107 14.97 16.15 8.25
CA PHE A 107 15.34 15.86 6.88
C PHE A 107 15.24 17.11 6.00
N ALA A 108 14.11 17.81 6.05
CA ALA A 108 13.91 19.03 5.27
C ALA A 108 14.81 20.19 5.74
N LEU A 109 15.00 20.34 7.06
CA LEU A 109 15.68 21.49 7.63
C LEU A 109 17.20 21.34 7.77
N VAL A 110 17.71 20.11 7.81
CA VAL A 110 19.13 19.82 8.06
C VAL A 110 19.69 18.86 7.02
N LEU A 111 19.19 17.63 6.93
CA LEU A 111 19.87 16.60 6.11
C LEU A 111 19.88 16.92 4.61
N TYR A 112 18.81 17.54 4.11
CA TYR A 112 18.68 17.85 2.69
C TYR A 112 19.47 19.13 2.31
N PRO A 113 19.42 20.25 3.07
CA PRO A 113 20.30 21.40 2.81
C PRO A 113 21.80 21.08 2.84
N TYR A 114 22.23 20.16 3.71
CA TYR A 114 23.64 19.75 3.82
C TYR A 114 24.01 18.54 2.94
N ARG A 115 23.19 18.18 1.96
CA ARG A 115 23.38 16.99 1.10
C ARG A 115 24.75 16.93 0.43
N ASP A 116 25.28 18.07 -0.03
CA ASP A 116 26.53 18.13 -0.80
C ASP A 116 27.75 17.73 0.05
N VAL A 117 27.67 17.94 1.38
CA VAL A 117 28.70 17.53 2.35
C VAL A 117 28.46 16.10 2.84
N LEU A 118 27.19 15.70 2.97
CA LEU A 118 26.82 14.41 3.54
C LEU A 118 26.97 13.25 2.54
N HIS A 119 26.90 13.51 1.24
CA HIS A 119 26.92 12.46 0.20
C HIS A 119 28.36 12.14 -0.23
N PRO A 120 28.83 10.89 -0.07
CA PRO A 120 30.21 10.51 -0.39
C PRO A 120 30.38 10.30 -1.91
N ASN A 121 30.36 11.39 -2.68
CA ASN A 121 30.41 11.33 -4.15
C ASN A 121 31.69 10.66 -4.67
N GLU A 122 32.86 11.10 -4.20
CA GLU A 122 34.17 10.60 -4.67
C GLU A 122 34.36 9.09 -4.43
N SER A 123 34.07 8.62 -3.21
CA SER A 123 34.19 7.20 -2.87
C SER A 123 33.23 6.34 -3.70
N MET A 124 32.06 6.87 -4.04
CA MET A 124 31.07 6.16 -4.85
C MET A 124 31.38 6.20 -6.34
N ASP A 125 32.06 7.24 -6.84
CA ASP A 125 32.58 7.25 -8.21
C ASP A 125 33.65 6.15 -8.38
N TRP A 126 34.54 5.99 -7.39
CA TRP A 126 35.49 4.88 -7.38
C TRP A 126 34.78 3.52 -7.37
N LEU A 127 33.79 3.33 -6.51
CA LEU A 127 33.05 2.07 -6.42
C LEU A 127 32.30 1.75 -7.73
N GLN A 128 31.71 2.78 -8.37
CA GLN A 128 31.00 2.63 -9.63
C GLN A 128 31.91 2.23 -10.79
N ALA A 129 33.17 2.66 -10.78
CA ALA A 129 34.15 2.27 -11.79
C ALA A 129 34.59 0.79 -11.68
N HIS A 130 34.48 0.18 -10.49
CA HIS A 130 34.94 -1.19 -10.23
C HIS A 130 33.80 -2.22 -10.18
N LEU A 131 32.55 -1.78 -10.07
CA LEU A 131 31.39 -2.65 -10.00
C LEU A 131 30.69 -2.80 -11.36
N PRO A 132 30.04 -3.95 -11.62
CA PRO A 132 29.21 -4.12 -12.81
C PRO A 132 28.12 -3.06 -12.90
N GLN A 133 27.76 -2.65 -14.12
CA GLN A 133 26.72 -1.64 -14.37
C GLN A 133 25.39 -1.97 -13.67
N GLY A 134 25.05 -3.26 -13.57
CA GLY A 134 23.85 -3.74 -12.89
C GLY A 134 23.80 -3.46 -11.38
N MET A 135 24.93 -3.14 -10.75
CA MET A 135 25.02 -2.74 -9.35
C MET A 135 24.96 -1.21 -9.17
N SER A 136 24.81 -0.42 -10.24
CA SER A 136 24.70 1.04 -10.19
C SER A 136 23.60 1.53 -9.23
N GLY A 137 22.45 0.84 -9.20
CA GLY A 137 21.38 1.12 -8.25
C GLY A 137 21.84 0.96 -6.79
N LEU A 138 22.64 -0.07 -6.47
CA LEU A 138 23.19 -0.25 -5.12
C LEU A 138 24.19 0.87 -4.77
N VAL A 139 25.07 1.23 -5.70
CA VAL A 139 26.02 2.33 -5.50
C VAL A 139 25.28 3.65 -5.26
N ALA A 140 24.23 3.92 -6.03
CA ALA A 140 23.43 5.13 -5.89
C ALA A 140 22.67 5.20 -4.55
N CYS A 141 22.33 4.06 -3.96
CA CYS A 141 21.77 4.00 -2.60
C CYS A 141 22.77 4.49 -1.55
N PHE A 142 24.04 4.12 -1.66
CA PHE A 142 25.09 4.55 -0.73
C PHE A 142 25.54 5.99 -0.98
N ARG A 143 25.62 6.41 -2.26
CA ARG A 143 25.88 7.81 -2.64
C ARG A 143 24.86 8.76 -2.02
N ASN A 144 23.59 8.45 -2.19
CA ASN A 144 22.49 9.27 -1.69
C ASN A 144 21.91 8.71 -0.38
N TRP A 145 22.76 8.34 0.59
CA TRP A 145 22.33 7.60 1.79
C TRP A 145 21.25 8.34 2.62
N THR A 146 21.25 9.68 2.65
CA THR A 146 20.20 10.44 3.36
C THR A 146 18.83 10.22 2.71
N TYR A 147 18.78 10.13 1.37
CA TYR A 147 17.56 9.85 0.62
C TYR A 147 17.15 8.38 0.77
N SER A 148 18.13 7.47 0.82
CA SER A 148 17.90 6.06 1.13
C SER A 148 17.28 5.89 2.52
N LEU A 149 17.78 6.62 3.52
CA LEU A 149 17.22 6.63 4.87
C LEU A 149 15.79 7.20 4.88
N PHE A 150 15.54 8.29 4.13
CA PHE A 150 14.20 8.83 3.95
C PHE A 150 13.25 7.80 3.34
N TYR A 151 13.70 7.06 2.32
CA TYR A 151 12.94 6.00 1.68
C TYR A 151 12.56 4.89 2.66
N ILE A 152 13.53 4.42 3.45
CA ILE A 152 13.34 3.37 4.45
C ILE A 152 12.30 3.82 5.50
N LEU A 153 12.49 5.00 6.10
CA LEU A 153 11.57 5.49 7.13
C LEU A 153 10.17 5.78 6.58
N SER A 154 10.07 6.21 5.32
CA SER A 154 8.78 6.40 4.63
C SER A 154 8.05 5.09 4.33
N GLU A 155 8.77 4.01 3.96
CA GLU A 155 8.18 2.66 3.87
C GLU A 155 7.78 2.13 5.26
N LEU A 156 8.60 2.37 6.28
CA LEU A 156 8.30 1.97 7.65
C LEU A 156 7.06 2.69 8.19
N TRP A 157 6.79 3.95 7.83
CA TRP A 157 5.54 4.64 8.21
C TRP A 157 4.29 3.83 7.86
N GLY A 158 4.24 3.26 6.64
CA GLY A 158 3.11 2.42 6.21
C GLY A 158 2.95 1.16 7.07
N SER A 159 4.05 0.48 7.38
CA SER A 159 3.97 -0.78 8.15
C SER A 159 3.87 -0.58 9.68
N ALA A 160 4.49 0.46 10.22
CA ALA A 160 4.55 0.76 11.65
C ALA A 160 3.37 1.63 12.07
N VAL A 161 3.20 2.81 11.48
CA VAL A 161 2.20 3.78 11.95
C VAL A 161 0.81 3.43 11.44
N LEU A 162 0.68 3.16 10.14
CA LEU A 162 -0.61 2.81 9.53
C LEU A 162 -1.05 1.39 9.88
N SER A 163 -0.22 0.37 9.63
CA SER A 163 -0.64 -1.01 9.87
C SER A 163 -0.60 -1.41 11.34
N LEU A 164 0.52 -1.21 12.04
CA LEU A 164 0.68 -1.73 13.41
C LEU A 164 0.01 -0.84 14.46
N MET A 165 0.29 0.46 14.47
CA MET A 165 -0.18 1.36 15.53
C MET A 165 -1.67 1.67 15.40
N PHE A 166 -2.13 2.13 14.24
CA PHE A 166 -3.53 2.50 14.07
C PHE A 166 -4.48 1.30 14.21
N TRP A 167 -4.24 0.22 13.46
CA TRP A 167 -5.13 -0.94 13.55
C TRP A 167 -4.97 -1.69 14.87
N GLY A 168 -3.78 -1.68 15.49
CA GLY A 168 -3.59 -2.18 16.86
C GLY A 168 -4.49 -1.42 17.84
N PHE A 169 -4.46 -0.09 17.78
CA PHE A 169 -5.31 0.77 18.60
C PHE A 169 -6.80 0.57 18.31
N ALA A 170 -7.23 0.60 17.05
CA ALA A 170 -8.63 0.43 16.65
C ALA A 170 -9.19 -0.92 17.12
N ASN A 171 -8.43 -2.02 16.93
CA ASN A 171 -8.82 -3.36 17.38
C ASN A 171 -8.91 -3.47 18.92
N ASP A 172 -8.14 -2.67 19.65
CA ASP A 172 -8.15 -2.68 21.10
C ASP A 172 -9.38 -1.98 21.68
N ILE A 173 -9.85 -0.91 21.04
CA ILE A 173 -10.96 -0.10 21.56
C ILE A 173 -12.32 -0.45 20.95
N MET A 174 -12.38 -1.04 19.75
CA MET A 174 -13.66 -1.36 19.09
C MET A 174 -14.30 -2.64 19.62
N ARG A 175 -15.63 -2.61 19.77
CA ARG A 175 -16.44 -3.80 20.03
C ARG A 175 -16.67 -4.57 18.73
N VAL A 176 -16.89 -5.89 18.84
CA VAL A 176 -17.11 -6.76 17.66
C VAL A 176 -18.33 -6.30 16.84
N THR A 177 -19.38 -5.83 17.50
CA THR A 177 -20.61 -5.30 16.87
C THR A 177 -20.40 -3.98 16.12
N GLU A 178 -19.42 -3.17 16.55
CA GLU A 178 -19.07 -1.88 15.93
C GLU A 178 -18.12 -2.06 14.74
N ALA A 179 -17.18 -3.01 14.86
CA ALA A 179 -16.03 -3.15 13.96
C ALA A 179 -16.43 -3.25 12.48
N LYS A 180 -17.47 -4.04 12.15
CA LYS A 180 -17.93 -4.21 10.76
C LYS A 180 -18.38 -2.88 10.12
N ARG A 181 -19.08 -2.03 10.89
CA ARG A 181 -19.59 -0.74 10.42
C ARG A 181 -18.46 0.29 10.34
N PHE A 182 -17.64 0.39 11.39
CA PHE A 182 -16.61 1.42 11.48
C PHE A 182 -15.41 1.14 10.58
N TYR A 183 -14.97 -0.11 10.42
CA TYR A 183 -13.80 -0.43 9.58
C TYR A 183 -14.05 -0.09 8.12
N THR A 184 -15.30 -0.25 7.65
CA THR A 184 -15.70 0.16 6.30
C THR A 184 -15.58 1.68 6.14
N LEU A 185 -16.05 2.47 7.11
CA LEU A 185 -15.95 3.94 7.09
C LEU A 185 -14.51 4.43 7.22
N LEU A 186 -13.69 3.80 8.06
CA LEU A 186 -12.27 4.10 8.17
C LEU A 186 -11.55 3.79 6.85
N GLY A 187 -11.83 2.65 6.22
CA GLY A 187 -11.29 2.28 4.91
C GLY A 187 -11.64 3.31 3.82
N LEU A 188 -12.85 3.86 3.83
CA LEU A 188 -13.21 4.99 2.96
C LEU A 188 -12.38 6.24 3.28
N GLY A 189 -12.16 6.51 4.57
CA GLY A 189 -11.32 7.62 5.07
C GLY A 189 -9.89 7.60 4.53
N ALA A 190 -9.28 6.43 4.34
CA ALA A 190 -7.95 6.34 3.72
C ALA A 190 -7.95 6.83 2.26
N ASN A 191 -9.00 6.54 1.49
CA ASN A 191 -9.11 6.99 0.09
C ASN A 191 -9.46 8.49 0.00
N VAL A 192 -10.23 9.00 0.97
CA VAL A 192 -10.44 10.44 1.13
C VAL A 192 -9.12 11.14 1.46
N ALA A 193 -8.34 10.62 2.40
CA ALA A 193 -7.01 11.14 2.71
C ALA A 193 -6.11 11.17 1.48
N LEU A 194 -6.10 10.08 0.69
CA LEU A 194 -5.36 9.97 -0.57
C LEU A 194 -5.72 11.08 -1.57
N LEU A 195 -7.01 11.42 -1.70
CA LEU A 195 -7.50 12.51 -2.55
C LEU A 195 -6.96 13.88 -2.11
N PHE A 196 -7.05 14.18 -0.81
CA PHE A 196 -6.57 15.46 -0.25
C PHE A 196 -5.05 15.57 -0.28
N SER A 197 -4.33 14.52 0.11
CA SER A 197 -2.86 14.52 0.05
C SER A 197 -2.34 14.65 -1.37
N GLY A 198 -2.98 14.00 -2.36
CA GLY A 198 -2.57 14.11 -3.76
C GLY A 198 -2.65 15.55 -4.28
N GLN A 199 -3.75 16.24 -3.97
CA GLN A 199 -3.92 17.65 -4.31
C GLN A 199 -2.90 18.54 -3.60
N ALA A 200 -2.65 18.31 -2.30
CA ALA A 200 -1.66 19.07 -1.53
C ALA A 200 -0.25 18.91 -2.12
N ILE A 201 0.16 17.67 -2.45
CA ILE A 201 1.46 17.39 -3.08
C ILE A 201 1.58 18.14 -4.39
N ALA A 202 0.57 18.06 -5.26
CA ALA A 202 0.58 18.74 -6.55
C ALA A 202 0.68 20.27 -6.39
N TYR A 203 -0.09 20.85 -5.47
CA TYR A 203 -0.10 22.28 -5.21
C TYR A 203 1.27 22.80 -4.72
N PHE A 204 1.86 22.15 -3.71
CA PHE A 204 3.14 22.60 -3.14
C PHE A 204 4.36 22.22 -4.00
N SER A 205 4.18 21.34 -5.00
CA SER A 205 5.25 20.98 -5.94
C SER A 205 5.25 21.84 -7.21
N ASP A 206 4.09 22.33 -7.66
CA ASP A 206 3.95 23.17 -8.85
C ASP A 206 4.45 24.62 -8.65
N ILE A 207 4.95 24.94 -7.44
CA ILE A 207 5.49 26.25 -7.06
C ILE A 207 6.66 26.70 -7.94
N ARG A 208 7.37 25.76 -8.57
CA ARG A 208 8.52 26.02 -9.45
C ARG A 208 8.18 27.01 -10.57
N LYS A 209 6.94 27.02 -11.06
CA LYS A 209 6.47 27.94 -12.12
C LYS A 209 6.46 29.41 -11.70
N TYR A 210 6.46 29.67 -10.40
CA TYR A 210 6.34 31.01 -9.82
C TYR A 210 7.61 31.46 -9.10
N LEU A 211 8.66 30.64 -9.11
CA LEU A 211 9.92 30.93 -8.44
C LEU A 211 10.99 31.35 -9.46
N PRO A 212 11.90 32.25 -9.08
CA PRO A 212 13.08 32.57 -9.87
C PRO A 212 13.94 31.32 -10.18
N PRO A 213 14.61 31.24 -11.35
CA PRO A 213 15.39 30.06 -11.75
C PRO A 213 16.58 29.70 -10.85
N ASP A 214 17.10 30.66 -10.09
CA ASP A 214 18.24 30.54 -9.18
C ASP A 214 17.88 29.96 -7.80
N VAL A 215 16.58 29.82 -7.51
CA VAL A 215 16.09 29.24 -6.25
C VAL A 215 15.90 27.74 -6.40
N ASP A 216 16.39 26.96 -5.42
CA ASP A 216 16.08 25.51 -5.34
C ASP A 216 14.60 25.32 -5.00
N ALA A 217 13.77 25.28 -6.04
CA ALA A 217 12.32 25.07 -5.91
C ALA A 217 11.97 23.74 -5.24
N TRP A 218 12.84 22.72 -5.37
CA TRP A 218 12.57 21.41 -4.77
C TRP A 218 12.82 21.45 -3.25
N GLN A 219 13.85 22.14 -2.77
CA GLN A 219 14.03 22.42 -1.34
C GLN A 219 12.78 23.07 -0.73
N ILE A 220 12.22 24.08 -1.39
CA ILE A 220 11.03 24.78 -0.89
C ILE A 220 9.82 23.84 -0.86
N SER A 221 9.58 23.10 -1.95
CA SER A 221 8.52 22.09 -1.97
C SER A 221 8.70 21.07 -0.85
N LEU A 222 9.92 20.54 -0.67
CA LEU A 222 10.23 19.59 0.38
C LEU A 222 9.96 20.15 1.78
N ASN A 223 10.29 21.43 2.03
CA ASN A 223 9.98 22.11 3.29
C ASN A 223 8.47 22.15 3.55
N TYR A 224 7.65 22.49 2.56
CA TYR A 224 6.19 22.45 2.71
C TYR A 224 5.66 21.03 2.92
N LEU A 225 6.12 20.06 2.11
CA LEU A 225 5.70 18.66 2.21
C LEU A 225 6.02 18.08 3.60
N MET A 226 7.23 18.30 4.12
CA MET A 226 7.61 17.79 5.43
C MET A 226 6.96 18.56 6.58
N SER A 227 6.74 19.87 6.42
CA SER A 227 5.97 20.64 7.40
C SER A 227 4.54 20.11 7.53
N MET A 228 3.89 19.78 6.42
CA MET A 228 2.57 19.13 6.44
C MET A 228 2.61 17.78 7.16
N VAL A 229 3.64 16.95 6.91
CA VAL A 229 3.82 15.67 7.60
C VAL A 229 3.93 15.85 9.11
N VAL A 230 4.73 16.82 9.56
CA VAL A 230 4.91 17.12 10.99
C VAL A 230 3.61 17.66 11.60
N ILE A 231 2.93 18.61 10.96
CA ILE A 231 1.67 19.18 11.44
C ILE A 231 0.58 18.10 11.56
N ALA A 232 0.40 17.27 10.54
CA ALA A 232 -0.54 16.16 10.58
C ALA A 232 -0.15 15.12 11.65
N GLY A 233 1.14 14.87 11.84
CA GLY A 233 1.65 14.02 12.92
C GLY A 233 1.35 14.55 14.32
N ILE A 234 1.50 15.86 14.53
CA ILE A 234 1.09 16.54 15.76
C ILE A 234 -0.43 16.42 15.94
N GLY A 235 -1.21 16.56 14.85
CA GLY A 235 -2.65 16.32 14.85
C GLY A 235 -3.03 14.89 15.29
N VAL A 236 -2.26 13.88 14.86
CA VAL A 236 -2.43 12.49 15.35
C VAL A 236 -2.17 12.40 16.85
N ILE A 237 -1.07 12.95 17.33
CA ILE A 237 -0.70 12.92 18.76
C ILE A 237 -1.75 13.65 19.61
N ALA A 238 -2.18 14.84 19.20
CA ALA A 238 -3.17 15.64 19.90
C ALA A 238 -4.54 14.94 19.95
N THR A 239 -4.97 14.37 18.82
CA THR A 239 -6.25 13.64 18.77
C THR A 239 -6.20 12.36 19.60
N TYR A 240 -5.07 11.63 19.56
CA TYR A 240 -4.87 10.43 20.37
C TYR A 240 -4.87 10.73 21.88
N TRP A 241 -4.15 11.79 22.29
CA TRP A 241 -4.17 12.30 23.65
C TRP A 241 -5.58 12.67 24.11
N TRP A 242 -6.33 13.37 23.26
CA TRP A 242 -7.71 13.75 23.55
C TRP A 242 -8.61 12.52 23.71
N MET A 243 -8.46 11.51 22.85
CA MET A 243 -9.19 10.24 22.96
C MET A 243 -8.94 9.54 24.29
N GLN A 244 -7.66 9.48 24.72
CA GLN A 244 -7.28 8.81 25.96
C GLN A 244 -7.92 9.47 27.19
N ARG A 245 -8.08 10.80 27.19
CA ARG A 245 -8.63 11.56 28.32
C ARG A 245 -10.15 11.71 28.29
N ASN A 246 -10.77 11.82 27.11
CA ASN A 246 -12.17 12.21 26.97
C ASN A 246 -13.11 11.10 26.47
N VAL A 247 -12.58 10.03 25.87
CA VAL A 247 -13.36 8.95 25.27
C VAL A 247 -13.13 7.64 25.99
N LEU A 248 -11.87 7.29 26.25
CA LEU A 248 -11.48 6.01 26.86
C LEU A 248 -11.62 5.99 28.39
N THR A 249 -12.22 7.03 28.97
CA THR A 249 -12.59 7.13 30.38
C THR A 249 -14.00 6.63 30.68
N ASP A 250 -14.84 6.45 29.67
CA ASP A 250 -16.26 6.08 29.82
C ASP A 250 -16.52 4.64 29.34
N LYS A 251 -17.08 3.82 30.25
CA LYS A 251 -17.45 2.40 30.00
C LYS A 251 -18.47 2.23 28.86
N ARG A 252 -19.17 3.30 28.48
CA ARG A 252 -20.09 3.30 27.35
C ARG A 252 -19.38 3.15 26.00
N TYR A 253 -18.16 3.67 25.89
CA TYR A 253 -17.39 3.69 24.63
C TYR A 253 -16.25 2.68 24.59
N PHE A 254 -15.90 2.15 25.76
CA PHE A 254 -14.74 1.31 26.00
C PHE A 254 -15.07 0.21 27.01
N ASP A 255 -14.51 -0.98 26.84
CA ASP A 255 -14.73 -2.10 27.75
C ASP A 255 -13.38 -2.47 28.45
N PRO A 256 -13.16 -1.98 29.70
CA PRO A 256 -11.87 -2.13 30.39
C PRO A 256 -11.44 -3.58 30.57
N GLU A 257 -12.39 -4.48 30.85
CA GLU A 257 -12.12 -5.89 31.09
C GLU A 257 -11.63 -6.63 29.84
N ASN A 258 -12.14 -6.23 28.67
CA ASN A 258 -11.70 -6.78 27.39
C ASN A 258 -10.25 -6.37 27.05
N MET A 259 -9.83 -5.17 27.48
CA MET A 259 -8.45 -4.72 27.28
C MET A 259 -7.46 -5.44 28.21
N GLU A 260 -7.81 -5.64 29.48
CA GLU A 260 -6.96 -6.39 30.42
C GLU A 260 -6.80 -7.86 30.00
N LYS A 261 -7.91 -8.51 29.57
CA LYS A 261 -7.87 -9.89 29.06
C LYS A 261 -7.02 -10.02 27.79
N LYS A 262 -7.06 -9.06 26.86
CA LYS A 262 -6.20 -9.04 25.66
C LYS A 262 -4.72 -8.81 26.00
N THR A 263 -4.42 -8.04 27.05
CA THR A 263 -3.04 -7.72 27.46
C THR A 263 -2.38 -8.87 28.22
N LYS A 264 -3.17 -9.69 28.93
CA LYS A 264 -2.70 -10.89 29.67
C LYS A 264 -2.56 -12.15 28.81
N LYS A 265 -3.19 -12.22 27.63
CA LYS A 265 -2.96 -13.35 26.72
C LYS A 265 -1.51 -13.29 26.20
N PRO A 266 -0.74 -14.39 26.28
CA PRO A 266 0.57 -14.41 25.66
C PRO A 266 0.41 -14.08 24.19
N LYS A 267 1.02 -12.97 23.74
CA LYS A 267 1.14 -12.64 22.31
C LYS A 267 1.67 -13.90 21.65
N ALA A 268 0.88 -14.53 20.78
CA ALA A 268 1.30 -15.74 20.09
C ALA A 268 2.62 -15.41 19.36
N LYS A 269 3.74 -15.83 19.94
CA LYS A 269 5.07 -15.71 19.36
C LYS A 269 5.16 -16.79 18.29
N LEU A 270 4.43 -16.62 17.19
CA LEU A 270 4.72 -17.45 16.03
C LEU A 270 6.09 -17.01 15.54
N SER A 271 7.06 -17.89 15.67
CA SER A 271 8.31 -17.73 14.93
C SER A 271 7.98 -17.67 13.44
N ILE A 272 8.67 -16.83 12.67
CA ILE A 272 8.46 -16.72 11.21
C ILE A 272 8.52 -18.11 10.55
N MET A 273 9.39 -19.00 11.06
CA MET A 273 9.52 -20.38 10.60
C MET A 273 8.28 -21.23 10.91
N GLU A 274 7.68 -21.05 12.09
CA GLU A 274 6.41 -21.71 12.45
C GLU A 274 5.25 -21.17 11.62
N SER A 275 5.25 -19.88 11.29
CA SER A 275 4.30 -19.29 10.34
C SER A 275 4.41 -19.92 8.97
N PHE A 276 5.61 -20.11 8.42
CA PHE A 276 5.81 -20.81 7.14
C PHE A 276 5.39 -22.28 7.20
N ALA A 277 5.79 -22.99 8.25
CA ALA A 277 5.37 -24.38 8.46
C ALA A 277 3.84 -24.50 8.57
N TYR A 278 3.18 -23.50 9.16
CA TYR A 278 1.73 -23.45 9.24
C TYR A 278 1.07 -23.15 7.89
N LEU A 279 1.59 -22.19 7.13
CA LEU A 279 1.11 -21.86 5.77
C LEU A 279 1.15 -23.07 4.83
N ALA A 280 2.21 -23.88 4.92
CA ALA A 280 2.41 -25.05 4.07
C ALA A 280 1.49 -26.24 4.40
N LYS A 281 0.82 -26.24 5.57
CA LYS A 281 -0.04 -27.36 6.01
C LYS A 281 -1.44 -27.36 5.39
N SER A 282 -1.93 -26.22 4.92
CA SER A 282 -3.29 -26.10 4.36
C SER A 282 -3.24 -25.54 2.94
N ASN A 283 -3.70 -26.35 1.98
CA ASN A 283 -3.82 -25.93 0.58
C ASN A 283 -4.68 -24.66 0.43
N TYR A 284 -5.69 -24.50 1.28
CA TYR A 284 -6.55 -23.32 1.28
C TYR A 284 -5.78 -22.05 1.68
N ILE A 285 -5.05 -22.10 2.80
CA ILE A 285 -4.25 -20.98 3.30
C ILE A 285 -3.09 -20.67 2.34
N LEU A 286 -2.48 -21.70 1.75
CA LEU A 286 -1.45 -21.55 0.74
C LEU A 286 -1.96 -20.79 -0.48
N CYS A 287 -3.17 -21.10 -0.96
CA CYS A 287 -3.77 -20.33 -2.06
C CYS A 287 -3.94 -18.84 -1.67
N ILE A 288 -4.44 -18.53 -0.47
CA ILE A 288 -4.56 -17.13 -0.03
C ILE A 288 -3.18 -16.44 0.05
N ALA A 289 -2.17 -17.15 0.54
CA ALA A 289 -0.80 -16.65 0.56
C ALA A 289 -0.27 -16.35 -0.84
N LEU A 290 -0.49 -17.26 -1.80
CA LEU A 290 -0.12 -17.09 -3.21
C LEU A 290 -0.81 -15.87 -3.84
N LEU A 291 -2.09 -15.64 -3.54
CA LEU A 291 -2.83 -14.46 -3.99
C LEU A 291 -2.12 -13.16 -3.57
N VAL A 292 -1.76 -13.04 -2.28
CA VAL A 292 -1.12 -11.85 -1.70
C VAL A 292 0.30 -11.67 -2.21
N ILE A 293 1.08 -12.75 -2.29
CA ILE A 293 2.45 -12.73 -2.80
C ILE A 293 2.46 -12.35 -4.28
N ALA A 294 1.60 -12.96 -5.10
CA ALA A 294 1.51 -12.70 -6.54
C ALA A 294 1.15 -11.24 -6.83
N TYR A 295 0.15 -10.67 -6.13
CA TYR A 295 -0.16 -9.25 -6.25
C TYR A 295 1.06 -8.38 -5.91
N GLY A 296 1.74 -8.67 -4.79
CA GLY A 296 2.91 -7.93 -4.33
C GLY A 296 4.08 -7.97 -5.32
N ILE A 297 4.32 -9.12 -5.96
CA ILE A 297 5.34 -9.28 -7.01
C ILE A 297 4.94 -8.44 -8.22
N CYS A 298 3.74 -8.67 -8.77
CA CYS A 298 3.31 -8.03 -10.01
C CYS A 298 3.29 -6.50 -9.90
N ILE A 299 2.72 -5.94 -8.83
CA ILE A 299 2.67 -4.48 -8.66
C ILE A 299 4.08 -3.89 -8.52
N ASN A 300 5.01 -4.59 -7.86
CA ASN A 300 6.39 -4.13 -7.72
C ASN A 300 7.13 -4.13 -9.06
N LEU A 301 6.94 -5.18 -9.86
CA LEU A 301 7.48 -5.31 -11.22
C LEU A 301 7.04 -4.14 -12.10
N VAL A 302 5.73 -3.84 -12.14
CA VAL A 302 5.23 -2.75 -13.00
C VAL A 302 5.61 -1.37 -12.48
N GLU A 303 5.50 -1.13 -11.16
CA GLU A 303 5.77 0.18 -10.58
C GLU A 303 7.19 0.66 -10.83
N VAL A 304 8.19 -0.23 -10.74
CA VAL A 304 9.60 0.19 -10.93
C VAL A 304 9.86 0.54 -12.39
N THR A 305 9.40 -0.28 -13.34
CA THR A 305 9.52 0.02 -14.78
C THR A 305 8.81 1.33 -15.13
N TRP A 306 7.58 1.52 -14.65
CA TRP A 306 6.82 2.75 -14.88
C TRP A 306 7.50 3.99 -14.31
N LYS A 307 8.08 3.90 -13.10
CA LYS A 307 8.84 5.01 -12.50
C LYS A 307 10.10 5.34 -13.32
N GLY A 308 10.70 4.35 -13.97
CA GLY A 308 11.79 4.56 -14.92
C GLY A 308 11.37 5.44 -16.11
N GLU A 309 10.25 5.12 -16.74
CA GLU A 309 9.70 5.96 -17.82
C GLU A 309 9.25 7.34 -17.31
N LEU A 310 8.66 7.40 -16.11
CA LEU A 310 8.26 8.65 -15.50
C LEU A 310 9.47 9.58 -15.24
N LYS A 311 10.63 9.03 -14.83
CA LYS A 311 11.88 9.79 -14.67
C LYS A 311 12.33 10.41 -15.99
N LYS A 312 12.26 9.64 -17.08
CA LYS A 312 12.65 10.14 -18.42
C LYS A 312 11.74 11.29 -18.86
N GLN A 313 10.44 11.20 -18.57
CA GLN A 313 9.46 12.24 -18.93
C GLN A 313 9.52 13.47 -18.02
N TYR A 314 9.76 13.27 -16.73
CA TYR A 314 9.87 14.34 -15.72
C TYR A 314 11.16 14.19 -14.90
N PRO A 315 12.32 14.61 -15.46
CA PRO A 315 13.59 14.52 -14.75
C PRO A 315 13.68 15.45 -13.54
N ASN A 316 12.94 16.57 -13.59
CA ASN A 316 12.91 17.54 -12.50
C ASN A 316 12.04 17.03 -11.33
N PRO A 317 12.52 17.11 -10.08
CA PRO A 317 11.78 16.65 -8.91
C PRO A 317 10.41 17.30 -8.71
N ASN A 318 10.27 18.62 -8.94
CA ASN A 318 8.99 19.31 -8.78
C ASN A 318 7.94 18.81 -9.77
N ASP A 319 8.32 18.63 -11.04
CA ASP A 319 7.41 18.15 -12.08
C ASP A 319 7.02 16.68 -11.82
N TYR A 320 7.99 15.85 -11.43
CA TYR A 320 7.76 14.47 -11.03
C TYR A 320 6.82 14.38 -9.82
N SER A 321 7.05 15.19 -8.77
CA SER A 321 6.20 15.22 -7.57
C SER A 321 4.80 15.74 -7.87
N THR A 322 4.68 16.76 -8.73
CA THR A 322 3.39 17.28 -9.20
C THR A 322 2.59 16.20 -9.91
N PHE A 323 3.24 15.44 -10.78
CA PHE A 323 2.63 14.29 -11.45
C PHE A 323 2.20 13.22 -10.44
N MET A 324 3.07 12.85 -9.49
CA MET A 324 2.76 11.86 -8.45
C MET A 324 1.58 12.29 -7.55
N GLY A 325 1.47 13.58 -7.23
CA GLY A 325 0.31 14.12 -6.51
C GLY A 325 -1.00 13.93 -7.27
N ARG A 326 -1.01 14.23 -8.57
CA ARG A 326 -2.18 14.01 -9.45
C ARG A 326 -2.50 12.51 -9.61
N PHE A 327 -1.47 11.67 -9.73
CA PHE A 327 -1.60 10.22 -9.75
C PHE A 327 -2.28 9.70 -8.48
N SER A 328 -1.85 10.19 -7.31
CA SER A 328 -2.44 9.84 -6.01
C SER A 328 -3.89 10.29 -5.90
N GLN A 329 -4.19 11.53 -6.30
CA GLN A 329 -5.55 12.06 -6.32
C GLN A 329 -6.47 11.22 -7.20
N MET A 330 -6.05 10.93 -8.43
CA MET A 330 -6.82 10.12 -9.36
C MET A 330 -7.00 8.68 -8.85
N THR A 331 -5.97 8.09 -8.24
CA THR A 331 -6.07 6.77 -7.61
C THR A 331 -7.13 6.76 -6.52
N GLY A 332 -7.16 7.77 -5.65
CA GLY A 332 -8.18 7.90 -4.60
C GLY A 332 -9.60 8.02 -5.18
N PHE A 333 -9.78 8.89 -6.18
CA PHE A 333 -11.06 9.08 -6.85
C PHE A 333 -11.59 7.80 -7.51
N VAL A 334 -10.76 7.16 -8.35
CA VAL A 334 -11.14 5.92 -9.04
C VAL A 334 -11.38 4.78 -8.04
N THR A 335 -10.59 4.70 -6.96
CA THR A 335 -10.78 3.68 -5.92
C THR A 335 -12.14 3.85 -5.24
N ILE A 336 -12.56 5.07 -4.89
CA ILE A 336 -13.87 5.32 -4.27
C ILE A 336 -15.00 4.83 -5.18
N ILE A 337 -14.97 5.18 -6.48
CA ILE A 337 -15.96 4.70 -7.45
C ILE A 337 -15.95 3.17 -7.53
N MET A 338 -14.75 2.58 -7.62
CA MET A 338 -14.57 1.14 -7.70
C MET A 338 -15.04 0.41 -6.45
N MET A 339 -15.00 1.00 -5.25
CA MET A 339 -15.54 0.38 -4.03
C MET A 339 -17.05 0.16 -4.12
N PHE A 340 -17.80 1.09 -4.73
CA PHE A 340 -19.24 0.92 -4.97
C PHE A 340 -19.51 -0.17 -6.02
N ILE A 341 -18.76 -0.15 -7.12
CA ILE A 341 -18.85 -1.16 -8.19
C ILE A 341 -18.46 -2.54 -7.64
N GLY A 342 -17.38 -2.64 -6.88
CA GLY A 342 -16.86 -3.88 -6.32
C GLY A 342 -17.83 -4.54 -5.36
N GLY A 343 -18.47 -3.74 -4.49
CA GLY A 343 -19.54 -4.23 -3.62
C GLY A 343 -20.76 -4.76 -4.41
N TRP A 344 -21.09 -4.16 -5.56
CA TRP A 344 -22.12 -4.69 -6.45
C TRP A 344 -21.69 -6.00 -7.13
N ILE A 345 -20.46 -6.08 -7.64
CA ILE A 345 -19.92 -7.27 -8.30
C ILE A 345 -19.92 -8.47 -7.35
N ILE A 346 -19.39 -8.32 -6.13
CA ILE A 346 -19.33 -9.41 -5.15
C ILE A 346 -20.73 -9.98 -4.88
N ARG A 347 -21.73 -9.11 -4.70
CA ARG A 347 -23.12 -9.53 -4.41
C ARG A 347 -23.83 -10.20 -5.59
N LYS A 348 -23.52 -9.81 -6.84
CA LYS A 348 -24.26 -10.27 -8.03
C LYS A 348 -23.57 -11.39 -8.80
N LYS A 349 -22.23 -11.46 -8.77
CA LYS A 349 -21.42 -12.41 -9.55
C LYS A 349 -20.68 -13.42 -8.68
N GLY A 350 -20.74 -13.28 -7.35
CA GLY A 350 -20.13 -14.20 -6.39
C GLY A 350 -18.64 -13.96 -6.16
N TRP A 351 -18.10 -14.67 -5.17
CA TRP A 351 -16.72 -14.49 -4.68
C TRP A 351 -15.67 -14.78 -5.75
N GLY A 352 -15.77 -15.91 -6.47
CA GLY A 352 -14.75 -16.33 -7.44
C GLY A 352 -14.56 -15.35 -8.60
N PHE A 353 -15.66 -14.81 -9.14
CA PHE A 353 -15.59 -13.79 -10.18
C PHE A 353 -14.94 -12.51 -9.66
N ALA A 354 -15.35 -12.04 -8.48
CA ALA A 354 -14.77 -10.85 -7.86
C ALA A 354 -13.27 -11.01 -7.58
N ALA A 355 -12.83 -12.17 -7.10
CA ALA A 355 -11.42 -12.48 -6.83
C ALA A 355 -10.56 -12.53 -8.10
N ALA A 356 -11.13 -12.92 -9.24
CA ALA A 356 -10.42 -13.01 -10.52
C ALA A 356 -10.25 -11.66 -11.24
N ILE A 357 -11.02 -10.63 -10.89
CA ILE A 357 -10.95 -9.33 -11.58
C ILE A 357 -9.60 -8.66 -11.41
N THR A 358 -9.08 -8.57 -10.18
CA THR A 358 -7.81 -7.89 -9.91
C THR A 358 -6.63 -8.46 -10.72
N PRO A 359 -6.37 -9.79 -10.73
CA PRO A 359 -5.33 -10.35 -11.59
C PRO A 359 -5.61 -10.12 -13.08
N THR A 360 -6.87 -10.18 -13.51
CA THR A 360 -7.24 -9.96 -14.93
C THR A 360 -6.99 -8.51 -15.36
N VAL A 361 -7.39 -7.53 -14.53
CA VAL A 361 -7.12 -6.11 -14.76
C VAL A 361 -5.61 -5.88 -14.84
N LEU A 362 -4.85 -6.46 -13.91
CA LEU A 362 -3.40 -6.33 -13.90
C LEU A 362 -2.75 -6.96 -15.14
N LEU A 363 -3.28 -8.10 -15.62
CA LEU A 363 -2.82 -8.75 -16.86
C LEU A 363 -3.08 -7.89 -18.09
N LEU A 364 -4.32 -7.47 -18.31
CA LEU A 364 -4.71 -6.72 -19.51
C LEU A 364 -3.99 -5.37 -19.57
N THR A 365 -3.98 -4.65 -18.46
CA THR A 365 -3.33 -3.34 -18.38
C THR A 365 -1.81 -3.45 -18.38
N GLY A 366 -1.26 -4.52 -17.79
CA GLY A 366 0.16 -4.83 -17.80
C GLY A 366 0.66 -5.18 -19.20
N ILE A 367 -0.04 -6.05 -19.94
CA ILE A 367 0.27 -6.35 -21.35
C ILE A 367 0.27 -5.05 -22.16
N GLY A 368 -0.79 -4.24 -22.04
CA GLY A 368 -0.86 -2.94 -22.73
C GLY A 368 0.35 -2.05 -22.44
N PHE A 369 0.72 -1.90 -21.16
CA PHE A 369 1.88 -1.10 -20.76
C PHE A 369 3.20 -1.66 -21.28
N PHE A 370 3.51 -2.95 -21.04
CA PHE A 370 4.80 -3.53 -21.44
C PHE A 370 4.93 -3.65 -22.95
N SER A 371 3.88 -4.02 -23.68
CA SER A 371 3.90 -4.03 -25.14
C SER A 371 4.22 -2.64 -25.68
N PHE A 372 3.61 -1.60 -25.11
CA PHE A 372 3.86 -0.24 -25.55
C PHE A 372 5.30 0.23 -25.26
N VAL A 373 5.84 -0.10 -24.07
CA VAL A 373 7.23 0.24 -23.71
C VAL A 373 8.23 -0.50 -24.61
N ILE A 374 8.03 -1.80 -24.83
CA ILE A 374 8.95 -2.66 -25.60
C ILE A 374 8.95 -2.31 -27.09
N PHE A 375 7.78 -2.00 -27.67
CA PHE A 375 7.63 -1.70 -29.10
C PHE A 375 7.50 -0.20 -29.39
N SER A 376 7.93 0.67 -28.47
CA SER A 376 7.78 2.12 -28.57
C SER A 376 8.44 2.70 -29.84
N ASP A 377 9.62 2.21 -30.21
CA ASP A 377 10.34 2.61 -31.43
C ASP A 377 9.56 2.26 -32.71
N SER A 378 8.97 1.06 -32.75
CA SER A 378 8.18 0.60 -33.91
C SER A 378 6.88 1.40 -34.10
N LEU A 379 6.37 2.00 -33.02
CA LEU A 379 5.12 2.77 -33.03
C LEU A 379 5.35 4.28 -33.24
N GLN A 380 6.62 4.73 -33.24
CA GLN A 380 6.97 6.15 -33.22
C GLN A 380 6.31 6.94 -34.36
N HIS A 381 6.31 6.43 -35.59
CA HIS A 381 5.74 7.11 -36.75
C HIS A 381 4.24 7.39 -36.59
N TYR A 382 3.46 6.40 -36.18
CA TYR A 382 2.01 6.55 -35.94
C TYR A 382 1.71 7.48 -34.76
N ILE A 383 2.52 7.41 -33.70
CA ILE A 383 2.33 8.22 -32.49
C ILE A 383 2.60 9.70 -32.78
N THR A 384 3.62 10.02 -33.57
CA THR A 384 3.90 11.40 -33.96
C THR A 384 2.77 12.03 -34.77
N MET A 385 2.02 11.25 -35.57
CA MET A 385 0.84 11.74 -36.29
C MET A 385 -0.32 12.13 -35.34
N LEU A 386 -0.37 11.55 -34.14
CA LEU A 386 -1.36 11.89 -33.11
C LEU A 386 -0.96 13.12 -32.27
N GLY A 387 0.17 13.77 -32.58
CA GLY A 387 0.64 14.97 -31.87
C GLY A 387 1.16 14.71 -30.45
N THR A 388 1.61 13.49 -30.17
CA THR A 388 2.15 13.09 -28.86
C THR A 388 3.47 12.34 -28.99
N THR A 389 4.12 12.00 -27.88
CA THR A 389 5.38 11.26 -27.86
C THR A 389 5.18 9.83 -27.35
N PRO A 390 5.97 8.85 -27.83
CA PRO A 390 5.94 7.50 -27.25
C PRO A 390 6.20 7.52 -25.75
N LEU A 391 7.16 8.30 -25.28
CA LEU A 391 7.46 8.40 -23.86
C LEU A 391 6.26 8.86 -23.02
N PHE A 392 5.55 9.91 -23.46
CA PHE A 392 4.36 10.39 -22.75
C PHE A 392 3.25 9.33 -22.70
N LEU A 393 2.99 8.65 -23.82
CA LEU A 393 2.01 7.57 -23.86
C LEU A 393 2.41 6.40 -22.95
N ALA A 394 3.68 6.00 -22.92
CA ALA A 394 4.18 4.96 -22.02
C ALA A 394 3.91 5.32 -20.55
N VAL A 395 4.18 6.57 -20.18
CA VAL A 395 3.85 7.11 -18.85
C VAL A 395 2.36 7.05 -18.59
N MET A 396 1.50 7.45 -19.54
CA MET A 396 0.05 7.46 -19.35
C MET A 396 -0.56 6.04 -19.28
N PHE A 397 -0.10 5.11 -20.11
CA PHE A 397 -0.50 3.70 -20.02
C PHE A 397 -0.06 3.08 -18.69
N GLY A 398 1.18 3.32 -18.26
CA GLY A 398 1.66 2.84 -16.96
C GLY A 398 0.91 3.49 -15.78
N THR A 399 0.49 4.75 -15.93
CA THR A 399 -0.34 5.46 -14.94
C THR A 399 -1.72 4.81 -14.84
N ALA A 400 -2.37 4.57 -15.98
CA ALA A 400 -3.66 3.91 -16.04
C ALA A 400 -3.60 2.49 -15.46
N GLN A 401 -2.55 1.72 -15.81
CA GLN A 401 -2.25 0.40 -15.26
C GLN A 401 -2.16 0.44 -13.73
N ASN A 402 -1.40 1.38 -13.18
CA ASN A 402 -1.20 1.51 -11.73
C ASN A 402 -2.49 1.93 -11.01
N ILE A 403 -3.23 2.91 -11.55
CA ILE A 403 -4.51 3.36 -10.98
C ILE A 403 -5.51 2.22 -10.97
N MET A 404 -5.70 1.51 -12.09
CA MET A 404 -6.65 0.41 -12.19
C MET A 404 -6.25 -0.77 -11.28
N SER A 405 -4.96 -1.10 -11.21
CA SER A 405 -4.47 -2.19 -10.37
C SER A 405 -4.63 -1.90 -8.88
N LYS A 406 -4.36 -0.67 -8.42
CA LYS A 406 -4.59 -0.27 -7.03
C LYS A 406 -6.07 -0.18 -6.70
N SER A 407 -6.86 0.41 -7.59
CA SER A 407 -8.30 0.56 -7.38
C SER A 407 -9.02 -0.78 -7.30
N SER A 408 -8.73 -1.72 -8.22
CA SER A 408 -9.27 -3.08 -8.16
C SER A 408 -8.78 -3.85 -6.93
N LYS A 409 -7.52 -3.64 -6.51
CA LYS A 409 -7.01 -4.26 -5.29
C LYS A 409 -7.80 -3.81 -4.05
N TYR A 410 -7.96 -2.51 -3.84
CA TYR A 410 -8.67 -2.01 -2.64
C TYR A 410 -10.18 -2.29 -2.67
N SER A 411 -10.81 -2.34 -3.85
CA SER A 411 -12.26 -2.52 -3.96
C SER A 411 -12.73 -3.97 -4.07
N LEU A 412 -11.88 -4.87 -4.56
CA LEU A 412 -12.23 -6.27 -4.83
C LEU A 412 -11.27 -7.23 -4.15
N PHE A 413 -9.96 -7.13 -4.38
CA PHE A 413 -8.99 -8.08 -3.83
C PHE A 413 -8.95 -8.09 -2.31
N ASP A 414 -8.83 -6.92 -1.67
CA ASP A 414 -8.74 -6.84 -0.21
C ASP A 414 -10.04 -7.37 0.44
N PRO A 415 -11.26 -6.99 -0.01
CA PRO A 415 -12.49 -7.61 0.46
C PRO A 415 -12.59 -9.13 0.22
N THR A 416 -12.25 -9.63 -0.97
CA THR A 416 -12.35 -11.08 -1.26
C THR A 416 -11.31 -11.88 -0.48
N LYS A 417 -10.10 -11.33 -0.28
CA LYS A 417 -9.09 -11.88 0.64
C LYS A 417 -9.66 -11.98 2.06
N GLU A 418 -10.25 -10.91 2.59
CA GLU A 418 -10.84 -10.94 3.94
C GLU A 418 -12.00 -11.95 4.06
N MET A 419 -12.83 -12.09 3.01
CA MET A 419 -13.90 -13.08 2.93
C MET A 419 -13.36 -14.52 2.95
N SER A 420 -12.21 -14.78 2.33
CA SER A 420 -11.59 -16.11 2.34
C SER A 420 -11.17 -16.57 3.74
N TYR A 421 -10.97 -15.66 4.69
CA TYR A 421 -10.67 -16.04 6.08
C TYR A 421 -11.92 -16.39 6.92
N ILE A 422 -13.13 -16.20 6.39
CA ILE A 422 -14.38 -16.46 7.12
C ILE A 422 -14.62 -17.95 7.41
N PRO A 423 -14.51 -18.88 6.44
CA PRO A 423 -14.80 -20.30 6.67
C PRO A 423 -13.71 -21.05 7.45
N LEU A 424 -12.58 -20.40 7.74
CA LEU A 424 -11.48 -21.01 8.47
C LEU A 424 -11.81 -21.20 9.96
N ASP A 425 -11.26 -22.26 10.54
CA ASP A 425 -11.27 -22.44 11.99
C ASP A 425 -10.49 -21.33 12.71
N GLN A 426 -10.76 -21.17 14.00
CA GLN A 426 -10.24 -20.04 14.77
C GLN A 426 -8.70 -20.03 14.83
N GLU A 427 -8.04 -21.19 14.82
CA GLU A 427 -6.59 -21.27 14.83
C GLU A 427 -6.01 -20.84 13.48
N ALA A 428 -6.56 -21.35 12.37
CA ALA A 428 -6.16 -20.96 11.02
C ALA A 428 -6.38 -19.49 10.74
N LYS A 429 -7.50 -18.94 11.24
CA LYS A 429 -7.82 -17.53 11.08
C LYS A 429 -6.84 -16.62 11.83
N VAL A 430 -6.39 -17.00 13.03
CA VAL A 430 -5.45 -16.19 13.81
C VAL A 430 -4.02 -16.34 13.28
N LYS A 431 -3.55 -17.57 13.09
CA LYS A 431 -2.17 -17.86 12.70
C LYS A 431 -1.93 -17.60 11.21
N GLY A 432 -2.82 -18.12 10.35
CA GLY A 432 -2.72 -18.00 8.90
C GLY A 432 -2.86 -16.55 8.42
N LYS A 433 -3.87 -15.83 8.90
CA LYS A 433 -4.05 -14.41 8.54
C LYS A 433 -2.84 -13.56 8.93
N ALA A 434 -2.37 -13.71 10.17
CA ALA A 434 -1.20 -12.98 10.65
C ALA A 434 0.04 -13.29 9.79
N ALA A 435 0.26 -14.56 9.45
CA ALA A 435 1.36 -14.97 8.57
C ALA A 435 1.24 -14.34 7.17
N ILE A 436 0.06 -14.36 6.55
CA ILE A 436 -0.14 -13.82 5.20
C ILE A 436 -0.02 -12.29 5.18
N ASP A 437 -0.66 -11.61 6.12
CA ASP A 437 -0.71 -10.15 6.15
C ASP A 437 0.65 -9.54 6.53
N VAL A 438 1.45 -10.21 7.36
CA VAL A 438 2.77 -9.71 7.80
C VAL A 438 3.89 -10.21 6.90
N VAL A 439 3.95 -11.53 6.64
CA VAL A 439 5.05 -12.16 5.89
C VAL A 439 4.73 -12.19 4.41
N GLY A 440 3.56 -12.68 4.01
CA GLY A 440 3.16 -12.79 2.60
C GLY A 440 3.19 -11.45 1.86
N ALA A 441 2.62 -10.40 2.46
CA ALA A 441 2.61 -9.07 1.87
C ALA A 441 4.02 -8.47 1.69
N ARG A 442 4.95 -8.72 2.63
CA ARG A 442 6.35 -8.27 2.52
C ARG A 442 7.12 -9.12 1.52
N LEU A 443 6.94 -10.43 1.53
CA LEU A 443 7.55 -11.34 0.58
C LEU A 443 7.14 -11.04 -0.85
N GLY A 444 5.88 -10.70 -1.11
CA GLY A 444 5.44 -10.34 -2.46
C GLY A 444 6.22 -9.14 -3.00
N LYS A 445 6.24 -8.03 -2.25
CA LYS A 445 6.97 -6.82 -2.68
C LYS A 445 8.48 -7.05 -2.76
N SER A 446 9.06 -7.75 -1.78
CA SER A 446 10.51 -8.01 -1.73
C SER A 446 10.94 -9.02 -2.80
N GLY A 447 10.08 -10.00 -3.12
CA GLY A 447 10.28 -10.98 -4.18
C GLY A 447 10.31 -10.33 -5.56
N GLY A 448 9.39 -9.39 -5.83
CA GLY A 448 9.44 -8.59 -7.07
C GLY A 448 10.75 -7.78 -7.17
N SER A 449 11.23 -7.23 -6.06
CA SER A 449 12.50 -6.51 -6.02
C SER A 449 13.72 -7.44 -6.13
N LEU A 450 13.66 -8.68 -5.64
CA LEU A 450 14.72 -9.67 -5.80
C LEU A 450 14.83 -10.12 -7.26
N ILE A 451 13.69 -10.39 -7.91
CA ILE A 451 13.64 -10.73 -9.36
C ILE A 451 14.29 -9.61 -10.17
N GLN A 452 13.91 -8.35 -9.91
CA GLN A 452 14.50 -7.20 -10.61
C GLN A 452 16.00 -7.06 -10.33
N GLN A 453 16.47 -7.27 -9.10
CA GLN A 453 17.91 -7.20 -8.79
C GLN A 453 18.70 -8.26 -9.54
N ILE A 454 18.23 -9.51 -9.56
CA ILE A 454 18.88 -10.60 -10.29
C ILE A 454 18.99 -10.25 -11.77
N LEU A 455 17.90 -9.74 -12.36
CA LEU A 455 17.89 -9.30 -13.75
C LEU A 455 18.80 -8.08 -13.97
N LEU A 456 18.79 -7.08 -13.09
CA LEU A 456 19.62 -5.87 -13.20
C LEU A 456 21.11 -6.25 -13.15
N VAL A 457 21.52 -7.09 -12.21
CA VAL A 457 22.91 -7.56 -12.11
C VAL A 457 23.32 -8.35 -13.36
N GLY A 458 22.42 -9.14 -13.94
CA GLY A 458 22.69 -9.92 -15.14
C GLY A 458 22.72 -9.13 -16.45
N PHE A 459 21.82 -8.15 -16.63
CA PHE A 459 21.60 -7.45 -17.92
C PHE A 459 21.92 -5.95 -17.87
N GLY A 460 22.31 -5.40 -16.73
CA GLY A 460 22.91 -4.07 -16.58
C GLY A 460 21.96 -2.88 -16.46
N SER A 461 20.81 -2.87 -17.15
CA SER A 461 19.91 -1.71 -17.18
C SER A 461 18.43 -2.05 -17.08
N LEU A 462 17.61 -1.10 -16.62
CA LEU A 462 16.16 -1.26 -16.52
C LEU A 462 15.50 -1.52 -17.89
N ALA A 463 15.99 -0.89 -18.95
CA ALA A 463 15.50 -1.09 -20.30
C ALA A 463 15.77 -2.54 -20.78
N ALA A 464 16.99 -3.05 -20.57
CA ALA A 464 17.37 -4.40 -20.97
C ALA A 464 16.55 -5.49 -20.27
N ILE A 465 16.15 -5.25 -19.02
CA ILE A 465 15.38 -6.25 -18.25
C ILE A 465 13.86 -6.17 -18.46
N THR A 466 13.35 -5.11 -19.09
CA THR A 466 11.91 -4.86 -19.22
C THR A 466 11.15 -6.00 -19.89
N PRO A 467 11.64 -6.64 -20.98
CA PRO A 467 10.98 -7.81 -21.57
C PRO A 467 10.89 -9.00 -20.60
N TYR A 468 11.95 -9.26 -19.83
CA TYR A 468 11.98 -10.33 -18.84
C TYR A 468 11.04 -10.05 -17.66
N ILE A 469 10.96 -8.79 -17.22
CA ILE A 469 9.99 -8.35 -16.22
C ILE A 469 8.55 -8.65 -16.69
N ALA A 470 8.24 -8.36 -17.96
CA ALA A 470 6.92 -8.63 -18.52
C ALA A 470 6.58 -10.13 -18.50
N ILE A 471 7.53 -10.99 -18.90
CA ILE A 471 7.37 -12.46 -18.87
C ILE A 471 7.16 -12.95 -17.44
N CYS A 472 7.99 -12.51 -16.48
CA CYS A 472 7.86 -12.87 -15.07
C CYS A 472 6.50 -12.44 -14.49
N MET A 473 6.02 -11.25 -14.86
CA MET A 473 4.70 -10.77 -14.45
C MET A 473 3.59 -11.65 -15.01
N ILE A 474 3.58 -11.95 -16.32
CA ILE A 474 2.56 -12.79 -16.94
C ILE A 474 2.54 -14.18 -16.29
N ALA A 475 3.71 -14.80 -16.11
CA ALA A 475 3.83 -16.09 -15.44
C ALA A 475 3.27 -16.05 -14.00
N THR A 476 3.58 -15.00 -13.24
CA THR A 476 3.07 -14.81 -11.88
C THR A 476 1.55 -14.64 -11.85
N ILE A 477 0.98 -13.91 -12.81
CA ILE A 477 -0.49 -13.72 -12.91
C ILE A 477 -1.19 -15.02 -13.30
N ILE A 478 -0.61 -15.83 -14.19
CA ILE A 478 -1.15 -17.14 -14.55
C ILE A 478 -1.24 -18.02 -13.30
N VAL A 479 -0.17 -18.09 -12.49
CA VAL A 479 -0.18 -18.80 -11.20
C VAL A 479 -1.26 -18.22 -10.26
N TRP A 480 -1.41 -16.90 -10.22
CA TRP A 480 -2.43 -16.25 -9.41
C TRP A 480 -3.85 -16.63 -9.85
N LEU A 481 -4.16 -16.65 -11.15
CA LEU A 481 -5.47 -17.07 -11.66
C LEU A 481 -5.77 -18.54 -11.35
N PHE A 482 -4.77 -19.43 -11.44
CA PHE A 482 -4.92 -20.82 -11.00
C PHE A 482 -5.18 -20.92 -9.50
N ALA A 483 -4.48 -20.14 -8.68
CA ALA A 483 -4.71 -20.09 -7.23
C ALA A 483 -6.11 -19.58 -6.90
N VAL A 484 -6.63 -18.56 -7.62
CA VAL A 484 -8.02 -18.08 -7.47
C VAL A 484 -9.03 -19.18 -7.82
N LYS A 485 -8.81 -19.89 -8.93
CA LYS A 485 -9.70 -20.99 -9.34
C LYS A 485 -9.72 -22.12 -8.31
N SER A 486 -8.55 -22.53 -7.81
CA SER A 486 -8.42 -23.54 -6.75
C SER A 486 -9.07 -23.10 -5.45
N LEU A 487 -8.83 -21.85 -5.05
CA LEU A 487 -9.40 -21.28 -3.82
C LEU A 487 -10.92 -21.14 -3.91
N ASN A 488 -11.46 -20.78 -5.08
CA ASN A 488 -12.90 -20.68 -5.29
C ASN A 488 -13.59 -22.03 -5.11
N LYS A 489 -13.02 -23.11 -5.65
CA LYS A 489 -13.56 -24.46 -5.49
C LYS A 489 -13.66 -24.84 -4.01
N GLN A 490 -12.56 -24.67 -3.27
CA GLN A 490 -12.52 -24.98 -1.84
C GLN A 490 -13.42 -24.04 -1.01
N PHE A 491 -13.51 -22.76 -1.37
CA PHE A 491 -14.35 -21.79 -0.69
C PHE A 491 -15.83 -22.16 -0.82
N VAL A 492 -16.29 -22.50 -2.03
CA VAL A 492 -17.67 -22.96 -2.28
C VAL A 492 -17.98 -24.26 -1.54
N GLU A 493 -17.03 -25.21 -1.51
CA GLU A 493 -17.17 -26.45 -0.74
C GLU A 493 -17.34 -26.19 0.76
N LEU A 494 -16.60 -25.23 1.33
CA LEU A 494 -16.66 -24.89 2.76
C LEU A 494 -17.87 -24.04 3.15
N THR A 495 -18.36 -23.18 2.26
CA THR A 495 -19.46 -22.24 2.57
C THR A 495 -20.82 -22.71 2.08
N GLY A 496 -20.87 -23.74 1.23
CA GLY A 496 -22.10 -24.18 0.57
C GLY A 496 -22.67 -23.17 -0.42
N GLU A 497 -21.90 -22.14 -0.78
CA GLU A 497 -22.31 -21.08 -1.71
C GLU A 497 -22.34 -21.64 -3.14
N LYS A 498 -23.43 -22.33 -3.51
CA LYS A 498 -23.69 -22.66 -4.92
C LYS A 498 -23.76 -21.34 -5.67
N ALA A 499 -22.74 -21.06 -6.50
CA ALA A 499 -22.74 -19.94 -7.41
C ALA A 499 -24.08 -19.96 -8.17
N GLN A 500 -24.91 -18.93 -7.96
CA GLN A 500 -26.10 -18.67 -8.76
C GLN A 500 -25.65 -18.35 -10.20
N THR A 501 -25.22 -19.38 -10.90
CA THR A 501 -24.82 -19.33 -12.30
C THR A 501 -25.97 -19.95 -13.06
N GLY A 502 -26.75 -19.08 -13.68
CA GLY A 502 -27.84 -19.33 -14.63
C GLY A 502 -28.25 -20.78 -14.87
N ALA A 503 -29.28 -21.21 -14.15
CA ALA A 503 -30.32 -22.04 -14.73
C ALA A 503 -31.63 -21.42 -14.29
N GLN A 504 -32.16 -20.49 -15.11
CA GLN A 504 -33.62 -20.44 -15.24
C GLN A 504 -33.97 -21.83 -15.77
N GLU A 505 -34.40 -22.71 -14.86
CA GLU A 505 -35.24 -23.83 -15.26
C GLU A 505 -36.39 -23.21 -16.05
N ALA A 506 -36.33 -23.37 -17.37
CA ALA A 506 -37.50 -23.26 -18.19
C ALA A 506 -38.48 -24.31 -17.63
N GLN A 507 -39.40 -23.84 -16.79
CA GLN A 507 -40.61 -24.59 -16.50
C GLN A 507 -41.27 -24.88 -17.85
N PRO A 508 -41.48 -26.14 -18.25
CA PRO A 508 -42.41 -26.38 -19.32
C PRO A 508 -43.78 -25.91 -18.81
N ALA A 509 -44.33 -24.91 -19.47
CA ALA A 509 -45.70 -24.50 -19.28
C ALA A 509 -46.59 -25.73 -19.46
N LYS A 510 -47.21 -26.18 -18.37
CA LYS A 510 -48.34 -27.11 -18.43
C LYS A 510 -49.57 -26.28 -18.79
N ALA A 511 -50.05 -26.46 -20.02
CA ALA A 511 -51.47 -26.49 -20.32
C ALA A 511 -51.85 -27.97 -20.43
#